data_AF-A0A2D6L7Q8-F1
#
_entry.id   AF-A0A2D6L7Q8-F1
#
_cell.length_a   1.000
_cell.length_b   1.000
_cell.length_c   1.000
_cell.angle_alpha   90.00
_cell.angle_beta   90.00
_cell.angle_gamma   90.00
#
_symmetry.space_group_name_H-M   'P 1'
#
loop_
_entity.id
_entity.type
_entity.pdbx_description
1 polymer ?
#
loop_
_entity_poly.entity_id
_entity_poly.type
_entity_poly.pdbx_seq_one_letter_code
_entity_poly.pdbx_strand_id
1 'polypeptide(L)'
;MGIDTPPQQPENEKLLHGNEEVLNEEKRLEKIREKIKTEQQEKSEKQERNKIKIELQNIEHGLLRLSSAFRKREQDNLATLFREEDYSKISFAARSLSETVQNDRIDYEGITRLLRTIHKAFESYGTYTARGPVREDIDSLSAVSHFLRQTGNDMGRLRHVFIEKDVKEAKDTVSTINALNKKLEEVWLLTVRRKKHISEY
;
A
#
# COMPACT_ATOMS: atom_id res chain seq x y z
N MET A 1 -18.95 -86.70 31.91
CA MET A 1 -19.01 -86.09 30.56
C MET A 1 -18.51 -84.67 30.70
N GLY A 2 -17.42 -84.34 30.00
CA GLY A 2 -16.66 -83.10 30.21
C GLY A 2 -17.39 -81.86 29.70
N ILE A 3 -17.19 -80.75 30.40
CA ILE A 3 -17.72 -79.43 30.02
C ILE A 3 -16.64 -78.75 29.17
N ASP A 4 -16.88 -78.62 27.87
CA ASP A 4 -16.05 -77.82 26.98
C ASP A 4 -16.14 -76.34 27.39
N THR A 5 -15.01 -75.78 27.82
CA THR A 5 -14.90 -74.33 28.05
C THR A 5 -14.35 -73.70 26.77
N PRO A 6 -15.04 -72.72 26.15
CA PRO A 6 -14.52 -72.09 24.94
C PRO A 6 -13.30 -71.22 25.29
N PRO A 7 -12.30 -71.11 24.38
CA PRO A 7 -11.10 -70.33 24.64
C PRO A 7 -11.47 -68.85 24.78
N GLN A 8 -11.16 -68.27 25.94
CA GLN A 8 -11.19 -66.83 26.14
C GLN A 8 -10.13 -66.19 25.25
N GLN A 9 -10.55 -65.36 24.29
CA GLN A 9 -9.62 -64.48 23.58
C GLN A 9 -8.97 -63.51 24.59
N PRO A 10 -7.65 -63.26 24.50
CA PRO A 10 -6.96 -62.44 25.47
C PRO A 10 -7.40 -60.98 25.36
N GLU A 11 -7.95 -60.42 26.45
CA GLU A 11 -8.37 -59.02 26.58
C GLU A 11 -7.26 -58.01 26.20
N ASN A 12 -6.00 -58.44 26.23
CA ASN A 12 -4.84 -57.63 25.85
C ASN A 12 -4.80 -57.22 24.35
N GLU A 13 -5.34 -58.01 23.42
CA GLU A 13 -5.34 -57.63 21.99
C GLU A 13 -6.36 -56.53 21.68
N LYS A 14 -7.48 -56.47 22.41
CA LYS A 14 -8.48 -55.39 22.26
C LYS A 14 -8.01 -54.04 22.81
N LEU A 15 -7.24 -54.06 23.91
CA LEU A 15 -6.65 -52.86 24.51
C LEU A 15 -5.52 -52.26 23.66
N LEU A 16 -4.71 -53.10 23.01
CA LEU A 16 -3.67 -52.64 22.07
C LEU A 16 -4.27 -52.03 20.79
N HIS A 17 -5.31 -52.64 20.22
CA HIS A 17 -6.00 -52.09 19.04
C HIS A 17 -6.71 -50.76 19.33
N GLY A 18 -7.37 -50.63 20.49
CA GLY A 18 -8.01 -49.37 20.88
C GLY A 18 -7.02 -48.22 21.08
N ASN A 19 -5.79 -48.50 21.55
CA ASN A 19 -4.76 -47.49 21.73
C ASN A 19 -4.14 -47.03 20.39
N GLU A 20 -4.00 -47.92 19.41
CA GLU A 20 -3.52 -47.56 18.06
C GLU A 20 -4.54 -46.75 17.26
N GLU A 21 -5.83 -47.04 17.40
CA GLU A 21 -6.92 -46.26 16.78
C GLU A 21 -6.98 -44.84 17.33
N VAL A 22 -6.90 -44.67 18.67
CA VAL A 22 -6.86 -43.35 19.31
C VAL A 22 -5.64 -42.53 18.87
N LEU A 23 -4.46 -43.17 18.80
CA LEU A 23 -3.22 -42.51 18.36
C LEU A 23 -3.29 -42.08 16.87
N ASN A 24 -3.94 -42.87 16.03
CA ASN A 24 -4.17 -42.53 14.62
C ASN A 24 -5.21 -41.41 14.46
N GLU A 25 -6.25 -41.40 15.29
CA GLU A 25 -7.26 -40.34 15.32
C GLU A 25 -6.64 -39.00 15.76
N GLU A 26 -5.79 -39.00 16.80
CA GLU A 26 -5.05 -37.82 17.26
C GLU A 26 -4.12 -37.26 16.18
N LYS A 27 -3.34 -38.12 15.50
CA LYS A 27 -2.49 -37.69 14.37
C LYS A 27 -3.30 -37.10 13.22
N ARG A 28 -4.51 -37.63 12.96
CA ARG A 28 -5.40 -37.11 11.93
C ARG A 28 -5.97 -35.75 12.32
N LEU A 29 -6.37 -35.57 13.59
CA LEU A 29 -6.84 -34.29 14.12
C LEU A 29 -5.74 -33.23 14.09
N GLU A 30 -4.49 -33.59 14.39
CA GLU A 30 -3.37 -32.66 14.33
C GLU A 30 -3.11 -32.18 12.89
N LYS A 31 -3.13 -33.09 11.91
CA LYS A 31 -3.06 -32.72 10.47
C LYS A 31 -4.19 -31.79 10.04
N ILE A 32 -5.41 -32.01 10.56
CA ILE A 32 -6.56 -31.13 10.28
C ILE A 32 -6.34 -29.75 10.91
N ARG A 33 -5.83 -29.68 12.15
CA ARG A 33 -5.51 -28.41 12.83
C ARG A 33 -4.43 -27.63 12.11
N GLU A 34 -3.36 -28.29 11.69
CA GLU A 34 -2.30 -27.67 10.88
C GLU A 34 -2.87 -27.12 9.58
N LYS A 35 -3.67 -27.91 8.85
CA LYS A 35 -4.29 -27.47 7.60
C LYS A 35 -5.21 -26.27 7.80
N ILE A 36 -6.05 -26.28 8.84
CA ILE A 36 -6.92 -25.14 9.19
C ILE A 36 -6.08 -23.90 9.52
N LYS A 37 -4.99 -24.06 10.28
CA LYS A 37 -4.09 -22.96 10.63
C LYS A 37 -3.42 -22.36 9.40
N THR A 38 -2.92 -23.20 8.48
CA THR A 38 -2.33 -22.76 7.21
C THR A 38 -3.37 -22.04 6.34
N GLU A 39 -4.57 -22.60 6.18
CA GLU A 39 -5.64 -21.96 5.39
C GLU A 39 -6.10 -20.61 5.99
N GLN A 40 -6.13 -20.48 7.32
CA GLN A 40 -6.44 -19.22 8.00
C GLN A 40 -5.34 -18.19 7.80
N GLN A 41 -4.08 -18.60 7.87
CA GLN A 41 -2.94 -17.73 7.64
C GLN A 41 -2.91 -17.22 6.19
N GLU A 42 -3.08 -18.10 5.20
CA GLU A 42 -3.13 -17.72 3.78
C GLU A 42 -4.27 -16.74 3.47
N LYS A 43 -5.45 -16.95 4.08
CA LYS A 43 -6.58 -16.02 3.95
C LYS A 43 -6.26 -14.64 4.53
N SER A 44 -5.63 -14.59 5.69
CA SER A 44 -5.23 -13.33 6.34
C SER A 44 -4.22 -12.57 5.48
N GLU A 45 -3.18 -13.23 5.00
CA GLU A 45 -2.15 -12.62 4.15
C GLU A 45 -2.75 -12.13 2.82
N LYS A 46 -3.66 -12.89 2.22
CA LYS A 46 -4.36 -12.46 0.99
C LYS A 46 -5.23 -11.22 1.22
N GLN A 47 -5.93 -11.13 2.34
CA GLN A 47 -6.71 -9.94 2.70
C GLN A 47 -5.81 -8.72 2.89
N GLU A 48 -4.66 -8.90 3.54
CA GLU A 48 -3.68 -7.83 3.74
C GLU A 48 -3.11 -7.32 2.41
N ARG A 49 -2.67 -8.24 1.53
CA ARG A 49 -2.20 -7.89 0.18
C ARG A 49 -3.25 -7.09 -0.58
N ASN A 50 -4.51 -7.49 -0.50
CA ASN A 50 -5.61 -6.76 -1.15
C ASN A 50 -5.78 -5.35 -0.58
N LYS A 51 -5.68 -5.16 0.75
CA LYS A 51 -5.76 -3.84 1.39
C LYS A 51 -4.62 -2.93 0.89
N ILE A 52 -3.39 -3.43 0.88
CA ILE A 52 -2.20 -2.70 0.39
C ILE A 52 -2.34 -2.35 -1.09
N LYS A 53 -2.81 -3.29 -1.92
CA LYS A 53 -3.06 -3.07 -3.34
C LYS A 53 -4.06 -1.94 -3.59
N ILE A 54 -5.17 -1.93 -2.86
CA ILE A 54 -6.20 -0.88 -2.96
C ILE A 54 -5.61 0.49 -2.61
N GLU A 55 -4.85 0.59 -1.51
CA GLU A 55 -4.26 1.88 -1.12
C GLU A 55 -3.19 2.36 -2.12
N LEU A 56 -2.39 1.46 -2.69
CA LEU A 56 -1.44 1.81 -3.75
C LEU A 56 -2.15 2.28 -5.02
N GLN A 57 -3.28 1.68 -5.40
CA GLN A 57 -4.09 2.14 -6.52
C GLN A 57 -4.72 3.52 -6.26
N ASN A 58 -5.16 3.80 -5.03
CA ASN A 58 -5.64 5.13 -4.64
C ASN A 58 -4.54 6.19 -4.80
N ILE A 59 -3.35 5.88 -4.29
CA ILE A 59 -2.16 6.73 -4.42
C ILE A 59 -1.80 6.95 -5.89
N GLU A 60 -1.76 5.89 -6.70
CA GLU A 60 -1.51 5.98 -8.14
C GLU A 60 -2.48 6.96 -8.80
N HIS A 61 -3.79 6.78 -8.57
CA HIS A 61 -4.80 7.66 -9.13
C HIS A 61 -4.64 9.12 -8.68
N GLY A 62 -4.35 9.36 -7.40
CA GLY A 62 -4.10 10.70 -6.85
C GLY A 62 -2.92 11.39 -7.53
N LEU A 63 -1.80 10.68 -7.67
CA LEU A 63 -0.58 11.18 -8.31
C LEU A 63 -0.76 11.43 -9.82
N LEU A 64 -1.50 10.57 -10.52
CA LEU A 64 -1.80 10.76 -11.94
C LEU A 64 -2.70 11.97 -12.17
N ARG A 65 -3.71 12.19 -11.31
CA ARG A 65 -4.56 13.38 -11.36
C ARG A 65 -3.76 14.65 -11.09
N LEU A 66 -2.86 14.61 -10.11
CA LEU A 66 -1.99 15.72 -9.78
C LEU A 66 -1.02 16.04 -10.94
N SER A 67 -0.42 15.02 -11.54
CA SER A 67 0.45 15.19 -12.72
C SER A 67 -0.31 15.78 -13.91
N SER A 68 -1.55 15.34 -14.13
CA SER A 68 -2.44 15.91 -15.14
C SER A 68 -2.77 17.39 -14.86
N ALA A 69 -3.01 17.76 -13.59
CA ALA A 69 -3.25 19.14 -13.20
C ALA A 69 -2.02 20.04 -13.46
N PHE A 70 -0.81 19.55 -13.20
CA PHE A 70 0.43 20.28 -13.53
C PHE A 70 0.61 20.44 -15.03
N ARG A 71 0.43 19.37 -15.80
CA ARG A 71 0.53 19.42 -17.27
C ARG A 71 -0.50 20.38 -17.87
N LYS A 72 -1.74 20.35 -17.38
CA LYS A 72 -2.80 21.25 -17.85
C LYS A 72 -2.41 22.72 -17.63
N ARG A 73 -1.83 23.05 -16.48
CA ARG A 73 -1.32 24.42 -16.21
C ARG A 73 -0.33 24.88 -17.25
N GLU A 74 0.62 24.03 -17.59
CA GLU A 74 1.63 24.34 -18.60
C GLU A 74 0.99 24.53 -19.98
N GLN A 75 0.05 23.66 -20.37
CA GLN A 75 -0.70 23.77 -21.63
C GLN A 75 -1.56 25.04 -21.71
N ASP A 76 -2.11 25.48 -20.57
CA ASP A 76 -2.93 26.68 -20.45
C ASP A 76 -2.08 27.97 -20.32
N ASN A 77 -0.74 27.89 -20.47
CA ASN A 77 0.21 29.00 -20.29
C ASN A 77 0.12 29.67 -18.90
N LEU A 78 -0.25 28.89 -17.89
CA LEU A 78 -0.27 29.34 -16.50
C LEU A 78 1.13 29.23 -15.88
N ALA A 79 1.32 29.90 -14.74
CA ALA A 79 2.56 29.82 -13.98
C ALA A 79 2.92 28.35 -13.68
N THR A 80 4.05 27.92 -14.24
CA THR A 80 4.60 26.58 -14.11
C THR A 80 4.96 26.31 -12.65
N LEU A 81 4.33 25.30 -12.06
CA LEU A 81 4.59 24.88 -10.67
C LEU A 81 5.63 23.76 -10.59
N PHE A 82 5.77 23.01 -11.68
CA PHE A 82 6.53 21.78 -11.81
C PHE A 82 7.07 21.70 -13.23
N ARG A 83 8.29 21.21 -13.43
CA ARG A 83 8.83 20.98 -14.77
C ARG A 83 8.21 19.73 -15.38
N GLU A 84 8.19 19.68 -16.71
CA GLU A 84 7.72 18.51 -17.45
C GLU A 84 8.43 17.22 -17.06
N GLU A 85 9.75 17.28 -16.90
CA GLU A 85 10.53 16.15 -16.42
C GLU A 85 10.04 15.59 -15.09
N ASP A 86 9.57 16.46 -14.20
CA ASP A 86 9.25 16.09 -12.82
C ASP A 86 7.84 15.53 -12.68
N TYR A 87 6.83 16.13 -13.34
CA TYR A 87 5.51 15.49 -13.38
C TYR A 87 5.51 14.20 -14.22
N SER A 88 6.45 14.06 -15.17
CA SER A 88 6.64 12.81 -15.93
C SER A 88 7.24 11.72 -15.04
N LYS A 89 8.25 12.04 -14.21
CA LYS A 89 8.80 11.13 -13.19
C LYS A 89 7.72 10.70 -12.19
N ILE A 90 6.87 11.62 -11.73
CA ILE A 90 5.74 11.30 -10.84
C ILE A 90 4.77 10.34 -11.54
N SER A 91 4.37 10.65 -12.78
CA SER A 91 3.42 9.82 -13.54
C SER A 91 3.95 8.40 -13.78
N PHE A 92 5.24 8.28 -14.14
CA PHE A 92 5.90 6.99 -14.31
C PHE A 92 5.92 6.21 -12.99
N ALA A 93 6.41 6.84 -11.92
CA ALA A 93 6.51 6.19 -10.62
C ALA A 93 5.14 5.77 -10.08
N ALA A 94 4.10 6.58 -10.30
CA ALA A 94 2.72 6.27 -9.90
C ALA A 94 2.20 5.00 -10.57
N ARG A 95 2.34 4.88 -11.90
CA ARG A 95 1.90 3.69 -12.65
C ARG A 95 2.62 2.42 -12.19
N SER A 96 3.91 2.54 -11.86
CA SER A 96 4.68 1.39 -11.37
C SER A 96 4.33 0.98 -9.93
N LEU A 97 3.61 1.80 -9.15
CA LEU A 97 3.25 1.44 -7.77
C LEU A 97 2.30 0.23 -7.75
N SER A 98 1.32 0.15 -8.66
CA SER A 98 0.39 -0.98 -8.70
C SER A 98 1.05 -2.29 -9.13
N GLU A 99 2.17 -2.23 -9.85
CA GLU A 99 2.96 -3.39 -10.27
C GLU A 99 3.79 -4.01 -9.12
N THR A 100 4.00 -3.26 -8.03
CA THR A 100 4.76 -3.74 -6.86
C THR A 100 4.00 -4.75 -6.00
N VAL A 101 2.69 -4.92 -6.23
CA VAL A 101 1.89 -5.95 -5.58
C VAL A 101 1.54 -7.03 -6.59
N GLN A 102 2.25 -8.15 -6.52
CA GLN A 102 1.99 -9.35 -7.31
C GLN A 102 1.18 -10.35 -6.48
N ASN A 103 0.63 -11.38 -7.13
CA ASN A 103 -0.29 -12.34 -6.50
C ASN A 103 0.27 -12.95 -5.19
N ASP A 104 1.59 -13.14 -5.14
CA ASP A 104 2.25 -13.91 -4.09
C ASP A 104 3.17 -13.07 -3.20
N ARG A 105 3.45 -11.81 -3.54
CA ARG A 105 4.40 -10.97 -2.80
C ARG A 105 4.16 -9.47 -2.97
N ILE A 106 4.57 -8.72 -1.95
CA ILE A 106 4.68 -7.25 -1.99
C ILE A 106 6.15 -6.88 -2.07
N ASP A 107 6.51 -6.09 -3.07
CA ASP A 107 7.85 -5.54 -3.25
C ASP A 107 8.01 -4.21 -2.49
N TYR A 108 8.31 -4.30 -1.19
CA TYR A 108 8.46 -3.12 -0.31
C TYR A 108 9.63 -2.21 -0.73
N GLU A 109 10.73 -2.78 -1.25
CA GLU A 109 11.86 -2.02 -1.76
C GLU A 109 11.48 -1.26 -3.03
N GLY A 110 10.74 -1.91 -3.93
CA GLY A 110 10.13 -1.31 -5.11
C GLY A 110 9.24 -0.12 -4.76
N ILE A 111 8.31 -0.31 -3.81
CA ILE A 111 7.44 0.77 -3.31
C ILE A 111 8.30 1.91 -2.77
N THR A 112 9.26 1.62 -1.90
CA THR A 112 10.15 2.62 -1.29
C THR A 112 10.88 3.44 -2.35
N ARG A 113 11.44 2.79 -3.37
CA ARG A 113 12.17 3.46 -4.46
C ARG A 113 11.27 4.37 -5.29
N LEU A 114 10.05 3.92 -5.60
CA LEU A 114 9.08 4.71 -6.35
C LEU A 114 8.62 5.93 -5.54
N LEU A 115 8.32 5.75 -4.26
CA LEU A 115 7.96 6.85 -3.35
C LEU A 115 9.11 7.85 -3.17
N ARG A 116 10.37 7.40 -3.11
CA ARG A 116 11.54 8.30 -3.08
C ARG A 116 11.68 9.09 -4.39
N THR A 117 11.36 8.49 -5.53
CA THR A 117 11.37 9.17 -6.84
C THR A 117 10.34 10.28 -6.85
N ILE A 118 9.13 10.00 -6.37
CA ILE A 118 8.06 10.99 -6.22
C ILE A 118 8.49 12.10 -5.26
N HIS A 119 9.03 11.76 -4.09
CA HIS A 119 9.54 12.73 -3.12
C HIS A 119 10.57 13.69 -3.73
N LYS A 120 11.59 13.18 -4.41
CA LYS A 120 12.60 14.00 -5.09
C LYS A 120 11.99 14.92 -6.14
N ALA A 121 11.00 14.45 -6.91
CA ALA A 121 10.30 15.31 -7.86
C ALA A 121 9.59 16.48 -7.15
N PHE A 122 8.98 16.26 -5.98
CA PHE A 122 8.38 17.35 -5.18
C PHE A 122 9.38 18.34 -4.57
N GLU A 123 10.67 18.03 -4.50
CA GLU A 123 11.68 18.99 -4.08
C GLU A 123 11.82 20.14 -5.08
N SER A 124 11.49 19.94 -6.35
CA SER A 124 11.55 20.99 -7.37
C SER A 124 10.30 21.88 -7.44
N TYR A 125 9.25 21.59 -6.66
CA TYR A 125 8.00 22.37 -6.70
C TYR A 125 8.26 23.86 -6.49
N GLY A 126 7.76 24.69 -7.39
CA GLY A 126 7.80 26.14 -7.29
C GLY A 126 9.20 26.75 -7.41
N THR A 127 10.25 25.95 -7.69
CA THR A 127 11.62 26.42 -7.93
C THR A 127 11.82 26.94 -9.35
N TYR A 128 10.93 26.55 -10.27
CA TYR A 128 10.99 26.99 -11.65
C TYR A 128 10.34 28.37 -11.81
N THR A 129 11.10 29.29 -12.39
CA THR A 129 10.63 30.61 -12.80
C THR A 129 10.47 30.60 -14.32
N ALA A 130 9.25 30.79 -14.78
CA ALA A 130 8.98 30.86 -16.22
C ALA A 130 9.63 32.11 -16.83
N ARG A 131 10.18 31.98 -18.04
CA ARG A 131 10.66 33.12 -18.84
C ARG A 131 9.49 33.69 -19.64
N GLY A 132 8.82 34.71 -19.10
CA GLY A 132 7.73 35.42 -19.80
C GLY A 132 6.55 35.76 -18.88
N PRO A 133 5.56 36.52 -19.39
CA PRO A 133 4.34 36.82 -18.64
C PRO A 133 3.54 35.52 -18.48
N VAL A 134 3.47 35.01 -17.26
CA VAL A 134 2.61 33.88 -16.90
C VAL A 134 1.39 34.38 -16.13
N ARG A 135 0.23 33.81 -16.44
CA ARG A 135 -1.00 34.08 -15.68
C ARG A 135 -1.09 33.11 -14.50
N GLU A 136 -1.57 33.60 -13.37
CA GLU A 136 -2.00 32.74 -12.28
C GLU A 136 -3.52 32.50 -12.34
N ASP A 137 -3.96 31.34 -11.84
CA ASP A 137 -5.37 30.93 -11.93
C ASP A 137 -5.81 30.18 -10.67
N ILE A 138 -6.88 30.68 -10.03
CA ILE A 138 -7.39 30.19 -8.75
C ILE A 138 -7.97 28.78 -8.89
N ASP A 139 -8.71 28.50 -9.96
CA ASP A 139 -9.37 27.20 -10.16
C ASP A 139 -8.35 26.10 -10.35
N SER A 140 -7.33 26.38 -11.15
CA SER A 140 -6.20 25.50 -11.36
C SER A 140 -5.41 25.23 -10.07
N LEU A 141 -5.10 26.27 -9.27
CA LEU A 141 -4.46 26.09 -7.96
C LEU A 141 -5.36 25.33 -6.98
N SER A 142 -6.68 25.49 -7.09
CA SER A 142 -7.64 24.75 -6.27
C SER A 142 -7.66 23.27 -6.63
N ALA A 143 -7.59 22.93 -7.92
CA ALA A 143 -7.46 21.54 -8.37
C ALA A 143 -6.15 20.91 -7.87
N VAL A 144 -5.01 21.61 -8.02
CA VAL A 144 -3.71 21.14 -7.50
C VAL A 144 -3.76 20.94 -5.99
N SER A 145 -4.25 21.92 -5.24
CA SER A 145 -4.42 21.84 -3.79
C SER A 145 -5.29 20.66 -3.37
N HIS A 146 -6.39 20.42 -4.09
CA HIS A 146 -7.30 19.30 -3.81
C HIS A 146 -6.58 17.96 -3.97
N PHE A 147 -5.89 17.76 -5.09
CA PHE A 147 -5.18 16.50 -5.36
C PHE A 147 -3.97 16.28 -4.46
N LEU A 148 -3.24 17.33 -4.06
CA LEU A 148 -2.18 17.23 -3.06
C LEU A 148 -2.70 16.68 -1.73
N ARG A 149 -3.81 17.25 -1.25
CA ARG A 149 -4.42 16.85 0.02
C ARG A 149 -5.00 15.43 -0.04
N GLN A 150 -5.67 15.10 -1.14
CA GLN A 150 -6.17 13.74 -1.35
C GLN A 150 -5.02 12.73 -1.35
N THR A 151 -3.97 12.98 -2.12
CA THR A 151 -2.81 12.08 -2.21
C THR A 151 -2.11 11.91 -0.85
N GLY A 152 -1.96 12.99 -0.08
CA GLY A 152 -1.40 12.91 1.27
C GLY A 152 -2.25 12.06 2.23
N ASN A 153 -3.58 12.15 2.12
CA ASN A 153 -4.49 11.29 2.89
C ASN A 153 -4.36 9.82 2.48
N ASP A 154 -4.27 9.54 1.18
CA ASP A 154 -4.13 8.18 0.63
C ASP A 154 -2.82 7.52 1.09
N MET A 155 -1.72 8.27 1.05
CA MET A 155 -0.44 7.89 1.65
C MET A 155 -0.54 7.62 3.16
N GLY A 156 -1.28 8.48 3.88
CA GLY A 156 -1.55 8.30 5.31
C GLY A 156 -2.28 6.99 5.62
N ARG A 157 -3.24 6.57 4.78
CA ARG A 157 -3.93 5.28 4.91
C ARG A 157 -2.98 4.12 4.66
N LEU A 158 -2.18 4.15 3.60
CA LEU A 158 -1.18 3.11 3.33
C LEU A 158 -0.21 2.94 4.51
N ARG A 159 0.29 4.06 5.05
CA ARG A 159 1.13 4.04 6.27
C ARG A 159 0.42 3.37 7.43
N HIS A 160 -0.86 3.68 7.66
CA HIS A 160 -1.62 3.08 8.74
C HIS A 160 -1.71 1.55 8.57
N VAL A 161 -1.91 1.06 7.34
CA VAL A 161 -1.90 -0.39 7.03
C VAL A 161 -0.58 -1.04 7.45
N PHE A 162 0.56 -0.44 7.08
CA PHE A 162 1.86 -1.00 7.42
C PHE A 162 2.15 -1.00 8.93
N ILE A 163 1.70 0.02 9.67
CA ILE A 163 1.92 0.12 11.11
C ILE A 163 0.97 -0.81 11.89
N GLU A 164 -0.32 -0.83 11.55
CA GLU A 164 -1.33 -1.67 12.22
C GLU A 164 -0.96 -3.15 12.17
N LYS A 165 -0.24 -3.56 11.12
CA LYS A 165 0.15 -4.95 10.87
C LYS A 165 1.57 -5.30 11.31
N ASP A 166 2.32 -4.35 11.88
CA ASP A 166 3.73 -4.53 12.27
C ASP A 166 4.59 -5.17 11.15
N VAL A 167 4.39 -4.71 9.91
CA VAL A 167 5.11 -5.22 8.75
C VAL A 167 6.56 -4.74 8.82
N LYS A 168 7.46 -5.58 9.33
CA LYS A 168 8.87 -5.23 9.55
C LYS A 168 9.58 -4.81 8.27
N GLU A 169 9.27 -5.47 7.16
CA GLU A 169 9.78 -5.21 5.82
C GLU A 169 9.35 -3.83 5.30
N ALA A 170 8.24 -3.28 5.80
CA ALA A 170 7.71 -1.99 5.38
C ALA A 170 8.30 -0.79 6.15
N LYS A 171 9.24 -1.00 7.08
CA LYS A 171 9.78 0.08 7.92
C LYS A 171 10.35 1.26 7.11
N ASP A 172 11.14 0.96 6.09
CA ASP A 172 11.72 1.97 5.20
C ASP A 172 10.66 2.64 4.33
N THR A 173 9.65 1.88 3.91
CA THR A 173 8.48 2.39 3.20
C THR A 173 7.71 3.38 4.06
N VAL A 174 7.44 3.05 5.32
CA VAL A 174 6.76 3.92 6.29
C VAL A 174 7.54 5.21 6.51
N SER A 175 8.87 5.13 6.67
CA SER A 175 9.74 6.31 6.79
C SER A 175 9.64 7.19 5.55
N THR A 176 9.68 6.58 4.36
CA THR A 176 9.56 7.29 3.08
C THR A 176 8.18 7.94 2.91
N ILE A 177 7.10 7.28 3.32
CA ILE A 177 5.75 7.85 3.33
C ILE A 177 5.68 9.06 4.26
N ASN A 178 6.29 9.01 5.46
CA ASN A 178 6.30 10.15 6.38
C ASN A 178 7.00 11.37 5.75
N ALA A 179 8.16 11.15 5.13
CA ALA A 179 8.90 12.21 4.45
C ALA A 179 8.08 12.80 3.28
N LEU A 180 7.47 11.94 2.46
CA LEU A 180 6.62 12.36 1.35
C LEU A 180 5.38 13.11 1.80
N ASN A 181 4.68 12.65 2.84
CA ASN A 181 3.53 13.36 3.40
C ASN A 181 3.89 14.74 3.93
N LYS A 182 5.02 14.87 4.64
CA LYS A 182 5.53 16.17 5.07
C LYS A 182 5.76 17.08 3.86
N LYS A 183 6.37 16.56 2.80
CA LYS A 183 6.64 17.33 1.59
C LYS A 183 5.37 17.75 0.86
N LEU A 184 4.38 16.86 0.75
CA LEU A 184 3.07 17.15 0.17
C LEU A 184 2.34 18.25 0.94
N GLU A 185 2.41 18.24 2.27
CA GLU A 185 1.84 19.27 3.14
C GLU A 185 2.52 20.63 2.92
N GLU A 186 3.86 20.67 2.86
CA GLU A 186 4.61 21.90 2.56
C GLU A 186 4.18 22.48 1.20
N VAL A 187 4.09 21.65 0.17
CA VAL A 187 3.68 22.04 -1.18
C VAL A 187 2.21 22.49 -1.21
N TRP A 188 1.34 21.83 -0.46
CA TRP A 188 -0.05 22.24 -0.30
C TRP A 188 -0.17 23.63 0.33
N LEU A 189 0.54 23.90 1.42
CA LEU A 189 0.54 25.21 2.08
C LEU A 189 1.05 26.32 1.15
N LEU A 190 2.09 26.05 0.36
CA LEU A 190 2.58 26.99 -0.66
C LEU A 190 1.51 27.27 -1.74
N THR A 191 0.83 26.23 -2.21
CA THR A 191 -0.26 26.34 -3.20
C THR A 191 -1.40 27.20 -2.65
N VAL A 192 -1.81 26.98 -1.39
CA VAL A 192 -2.87 27.75 -0.72
C VAL A 192 -2.47 29.21 -0.54
N ARG A 193 -1.22 29.49 -0.14
CA ARG A 193 -0.71 30.87 -0.01
C ARG A 193 -0.72 31.61 -1.35
N ARG A 194 -0.27 30.96 -2.43
CA ARG A 194 -0.34 31.52 -3.79
C ARG A 194 -1.78 31.84 -4.19
N LYS A 195 -2.71 30.93 -3.92
CA LYS A 195 -4.14 31.14 -4.18
C LYS A 195 -4.68 32.37 -3.44
N LYS A 196 -4.37 32.49 -2.14
CA LYS A 196 -4.79 33.63 -1.32
C LYS A 196 -4.27 34.96 -1.88
N HIS A 197 -3.00 35.01 -2.27
CA HIS A 197 -2.41 36.19 -2.87
C HIS A 197 -3.15 36.63 -4.14
N ILE A 198 -3.57 35.70 -5.00
CA ILE A 198 -4.32 36.04 -6.22
C ILE A 198 -5.71 36.59 -5.90
N SER A 199 -6.37 36.10 -4.84
CA SER A 199 -7.71 36.59 -4.46
C SER A 199 -7.73 37.99 -3.85
N GLU A 200 -6.57 38.53 -3.47
CA GLU A 200 -6.43 39.87 -2.86
C GLU A 200 -6.16 40.98 -3.89
N TYR A 201 -5.99 40.62 -5.17
CA TYR A 201 -5.76 41.53 -6.31
C TYR A 201 -6.82 41.32 -7.40
#